data_AF-A0A7S1UDA3-F1
#
_entry.id   AF-A0A7S1UDA3-F1
#
_cell.length_a   1.000
_cell.length_b   1.000
_cell.length_c   1.000
_cell.angle_alpha   90.00
_cell.angle_beta   90.00
_cell.angle_gamma   90.00
#
_symmetry.space_group_name_H-M   'P 1'
#
loop_
_entity.id
_entity.type
_entity.pdbx_description
1 polymer ?
#
loop_
_entity_poly.entity_id
_entity_poly.type
_entity_poly.pdbx_seq_one_letter_code
_entity_poly.pdbx_strand_id
1 'polypeptide(L)'
;MAGEEDERVLVVFDYDWSLINENSDTFVVQQLAPGRYGDVFSAEARQGEGWTATMDRAMGVLHSEGKTSSDIVSAVGAVPHFPEMPQAVQAAAAAGHKLLVLSDANEHFIHAGLEAMSLAELFDPNPNPNPNPNPNP
;
A
#
# COMPACT_ATOMS: atom_id res chain seq x y z
N MET A 1 -26.16 21.98 -31.49
CA MET A 1 -26.23 21.13 -30.29
C MET A 1 -24.79 20.78 -29.95
N ALA A 2 -24.11 21.65 -29.19
CA ALA A 2 -22.80 21.30 -28.65
C ALA A 2 -23.05 20.17 -27.65
N GLY A 3 -22.42 19.01 -27.85
CA GLY A 3 -22.47 17.95 -26.86
C GLY A 3 -21.92 18.50 -25.55
N GLU A 4 -22.65 18.33 -24.45
CA GLU A 4 -22.06 18.48 -23.13
C GLU A 4 -20.83 17.59 -23.10
N GLU A 5 -19.65 18.20 -22.95
CA GLU A 5 -18.46 17.42 -22.61
C GLU A 5 -18.77 16.79 -21.26
N ASP A 6 -19.06 15.49 -21.28
CA ASP A 6 -19.16 14.67 -20.08
C ASP A 6 -17.82 14.79 -19.34
N GLU A 7 -17.77 15.69 -18.36
CA GLU A 7 -16.57 16.04 -17.62
C GLU A 7 -16.20 14.83 -16.75
N ARG A 8 -15.46 13.90 -17.35
CA ARG A 8 -15.02 12.68 -16.70
C ARG A 8 -13.94 13.03 -15.67
N VAL A 9 -14.37 13.17 -14.43
CA VAL A 9 -13.49 13.38 -13.27
C VAL A 9 -12.77 12.08 -12.93
N LEU A 10 -11.44 12.17 -12.83
CA LEU A 10 -10.56 11.15 -12.26
C LEU A 10 -10.15 11.60 -10.86
N VAL A 11 -10.43 10.79 -9.85
CA VAL A 11 -9.94 10.98 -8.48
C VAL A 11 -8.77 10.04 -8.26
N VAL A 12 -7.63 10.60 -7.88
CA VAL A 12 -6.40 9.84 -7.63
C VAL A 12 -6.10 9.89 -6.14
N PHE A 13 -5.86 8.73 -5.56
CA PHE A 13 -5.45 8.58 -4.16
C PHE A 13 -4.00 8.11 -4.10
N ASP A 14 -3.21 8.75 -3.26
CA ASP A 14 -1.99 8.13 -2.74
C ASP A 14 -2.38 7.10 -1.66
N TYR A 15 -1.47 6.16 -1.33
CA TYR A 15 -1.72 5.08 -0.39
C TYR A 15 -1.16 5.36 1.01
N ASP A 16 0.16 5.24 1.18
CA ASP A 16 0.85 5.48 2.45
C ASP A 16 0.63 6.92 2.92
N TRP A 17 0.35 7.13 4.21
CA TRP A 17 0.02 8.44 4.78
C TRP A 17 -1.16 9.19 4.10
N SER A 18 -2.00 8.49 3.34
CA SER A 18 -3.15 9.03 2.63
C SER A 18 -4.38 8.14 2.84
N LEU A 19 -4.54 7.06 2.07
CA LEU A 19 -5.62 6.08 2.30
C LEU A 19 -5.47 5.36 3.63
N ILE A 20 -4.22 5.15 4.05
CA ILE A 20 -3.85 4.56 5.33
C ILE A 20 -3.01 5.56 6.13
N ASN A 21 -3.02 5.41 7.46
CA ASN A 21 -2.45 6.41 8.38
C ASN A 21 -0.98 6.12 8.76
N GLU A 22 -0.29 5.31 7.98
CA GLU A 22 1.09 4.87 8.23
C GLU A 22 1.83 4.66 6.91
N ASN A 23 3.14 4.45 7.01
CA ASN A 23 3.92 3.83 5.94
C ASN A 23 3.79 2.30 6.04
N SER A 24 3.22 1.67 5.01
CA SER A 24 2.86 0.24 5.05
C SER A 24 4.08 -0.67 5.20
N ASP A 25 5.19 -0.34 4.55
CA ASP A 25 6.45 -1.08 4.60
C ASP A 25 7.00 -1.19 6.04
N THR A 26 7.18 -0.05 6.70
CA THR A 26 7.68 0.02 8.08
C THR A 26 6.69 -0.59 9.07
N PHE A 27 5.39 -0.35 8.89
CA PHE A 27 4.36 -0.90 9.75
C PHE A 27 4.38 -2.43 9.78
N VAL A 28 4.46 -3.08 8.61
CA VAL A 28 4.50 -4.55 8.52
C VAL A 28 5.69 -5.12 9.27
N VAL A 29 6.87 -4.52 9.11
CA VAL A 29 8.09 -4.96 9.82
C VAL A 29 7.97 -4.73 11.32
N GLN A 30 7.45 -3.57 11.72
CA GLN A 30 7.23 -3.24 13.14
C GLN A 30 6.23 -4.19 13.79
N GLN A 31 5.19 -4.60 13.07
CA GLN A 31 4.14 -5.49 13.57
C GLN A 31 4.62 -6.95 13.68
N LEU A 32 5.37 -7.44 12.68
CA LEU A 32 5.76 -8.84 12.59
C LEU A 32 7.09 -9.16 13.25
N ALA A 33 8.02 -8.20 13.27
CA ALA A 33 9.36 -8.35 13.86
C ALA A 33 9.80 -7.06 14.59
N PRO A 34 9.07 -6.63 15.66
CA PRO A 34 9.36 -5.38 16.37
C PRO A 34 10.79 -5.32 16.94
N GLY A 35 11.34 -6.47 17.33
CA GLY A 35 12.72 -6.58 17.83
C GLY A 35 13.80 -6.40 16.76
N ARG A 36 13.44 -6.48 15.48
CA ARG A 36 14.34 -6.35 14.32
C ARG A 36 14.23 -5.03 13.60
N TYR A 37 13.17 -4.26 13.86
CA TYR A 37 12.91 -2.99 13.19
C TYR A 37 14.14 -2.07 13.19
N GLY A 38 14.75 -1.87 14.37
CA GLY A 38 15.97 -1.07 14.50
C GLY A 38 17.14 -1.61 13.67
N ASP A 39 17.37 -2.92 13.66
CA ASP A 39 18.44 -3.55 12.88
C ASP A 39 18.21 -3.43 11.37
N VAL A 40 16.95 -3.48 10.94
CA VAL A 40 16.54 -3.29 9.55
C VAL A 40 16.77 -1.84 9.13
N PHE A 41 16.14 -0.87 9.77
CA PHE A 41 16.14 0.50 9.27
C PHE A 41 17.37 1.33 9.71
N SER A 42 18.15 0.88 10.69
CA SER A 42 19.43 1.55 11.03
C SER A 42 20.57 1.22 10.06
N ALA A 43 20.48 0.11 9.33
CA ALA A 43 21.47 -0.25 8.30
C ALA A 43 21.33 0.65 7.05
N GLU A 44 20.11 1.03 6.71
CA GLU A 44 19.80 1.96 5.63
C GLU A 44 20.50 3.31 5.82
N ALA A 45 20.42 3.86 7.04
CA ALA A 45 21.13 5.08 7.42
C ALA A 45 22.67 4.95 7.39
N ARG A 46 23.21 3.73 7.42
CA ARG A 46 24.65 3.46 7.52
C ARG A 46 25.32 3.10 6.19
N GLN A 47 24.59 2.56 5.22
CA GLN A 47 25.19 1.99 4.01
C GLN A 47 24.90 2.76 2.71
N GLY A 48 24.03 3.78 2.73
CA GLY A 48 23.59 4.43 1.49
C GLY A 48 22.82 3.47 0.57
N GLU A 49 22.30 2.39 1.14
CA GLU A 49 21.42 1.42 0.51
C GLU A 49 20.07 2.10 0.23
N GLY A 50 19.50 1.88 -0.95
CA GLY A 50 18.19 2.43 -1.30
C GLY A 50 17.06 1.67 -0.62
N TRP A 51 15.91 2.33 -0.44
CA TRP A 51 14.71 1.79 0.24
C TRP A 51 14.31 0.39 -0.20
N THR A 52 14.35 0.12 -1.51
CA THR A 52 14.06 -1.19 -2.06
C THR A 52 14.94 -2.29 -1.47
N ALA A 53 16.26 -2.09 -1.45
CA ALA A 53 17.18 -3.10 -0.96
C ALA A 53 17.05 -3.29 0.56
N THR A 54 16.75 -2.22 1.29
CA THR A 54 16.36 -2.29 2.71
C THR A 54 15.14 -3.19 2.90
N MET A 55 14.08 -2.99 2.10
CA MET A 55 12.86 -3.77 2.19
C MET A 55 13.03 -5.23 1.75
N ASP A 56 13.85 -5.51 0.74
CA ASP A 56 14.19 -6.89 0.36
C ASP A 56 14.83 -7.65 1.52
N ARG A 57 15.76 -7.00 2.22
CA ARG A 57 16.37 -7.56 3.42
C ARG A 57 15.37 -7.71 4.56
N ALA A 58 14.47 -6.75 4.74
CA ALA A 58 13.41 -6.83 5.74
C ALA A 58 12.53 -8.07 5.52
N MET A 59 12.09 -8.31 4.28
CA MET A 59 11.32 -9.51 3.91
C MET A 59 12.11 -10.80 4.17
N GLY A 60 13.41 -10.81 3.88
CA GLY A 60 14.29 -11.94 4.23
C GLY A 60 14.39 -12.19 5.73
N VAL A 61 14.43 -11.14 6.56
CA VAL A 61 14.40 -11.26 8.03
C VAL A 61 13.08 -11.86 8.48
N LEU A 62 11.94 -11.35 8.00
CA LEU A 62 10.61 -11.89 8.32
C LEU A 62 10.51 -13.38 7.97
N HIS A 63 10.96 -13.77 6.78
CA HIS A 63 10.98 -15.16 6.35
C HIS A 63 11.85 -16.03 7.26
N SER A 64 13.05 -15.54 7.65
CA SER A 64 13.95 -16.28 8.55
C SER A 64 13.38 -16.48 9.97
N GLU A 65 12.44 -15.63 10.38
CA GLU A 65 11.71 -15.74 11.64
C GLU A 65 10.41 -16.56 11.51
N GLY A 66 10.20 -17.20 10.35
CA GLY A 66 9.08 -18.09 10.08
C GLY A 66 7.78 -17.38 9.75
N LYS A 67 7.81 -16.09 9.39
CA LYS A 67 6.64 -15.37 8.90
C LYS A 67 6.30 -15.80 7.48
N THR A 68 5.01 -15.98 7.24
CA THR A 68 4.47 -16.36 5.93
C THR A 68 3.98 -15.13 5.18
N SER A 69 3.79 -15.27 3.86
CA SER A 69 3.11 -14.27 3.04
C SER A 69 1.71 -13.95 3.57
N SER A 70 1.00 -14.94 4.13
CA SER A 70 -0.29 -14.73 4.80
C SER A 70 -0.19 -13.83 6.03
N ASP A 71 0.87 -13.96 6.83
CA ASP A 71 1.11 -13.08 7.99
C ASP A 71 1.38 -11.65 7.54
N ILE A 72 2.13 -11.48 6.45
CA ILE A 72 2.41 -10.17 5.83
C ILE A 72 1.11 -9.52 5.35
N VAL A 73 0.31 -10.23 4.55
CA VAL A 73 -0.99 -9.74 4.06
C VAL A 73 -1.92 -9.38 5.23
N SER A 74 -1.97 -10.21 6.27
CA SER A 74 -2.76 -9.91 7.47
C SER A 74 -2.24 -8.67 8.22
N ALA A 75 -0.93 -8.43 8.25
CA ALA A 75 -0.36 -7.24 8.87
C ALA A 75 -0.67 -5.98 8.06
N VAL A 76 -0.61 -6.05 6.73
CA VAL A 76 -1.04 -4.96 5.83
C VAL A 76 -2.52 -4.62 6.05
N GLY A 77 -3.40 -5.63 6.14
CA GLY A 77 -4.82 -5.41 6.40
C GLY A 77 -5.12 -4.82 7.79
N ALA A 78 -4.15 -4.84 8.71
CA ALA A 78 -4.26 -4.27 10.05
C ALA A 78 -3.72 -2.84 10.15
N VAL A 79 -3.19 -2.27 9.06
CA VAL A 79 -2.71 -0.88 9.05
C VAL A 79 -3.87 0.06 9.36
N PRO A 80 -3.73 0.97 10.34
CA PRO A 80 -4.80 1.86 10.72
C PRO A 80 -5.15 2.85 9.60
N HIS A 81 -6.42 3.19 9.50
CA HIS A 81 -6.93 4.23 8.60
C HIS A 81 -8.06 4.99 9.31
N PHE A 82 -8.33 6.22 8.89
CA PHE A 82 -9.49 6.96 9.38
C PHE A 82 -10.77 6.36 8.77
N PRO A 83 -11.85 6.14 9.55
CA PRO A 83 -13.12 5.64 9.02
C PRO A 83 -13.71 6.48 7.88
N GLU A 84 -13.37 7.76 7.83
CA GLU A 84 -13.77 8.72 6.79
C GLU A 84 -13.10 8.43 5.44
N MET A 85 -11.94 7.77 5.40
CA MET A 85 -11.25 7.47 4.15
C MET A 85 -12.02 6.50 3.26
N PRO A 86 -12.44 5.30 3.74
CA PRO A 86 -13.35 4.45 2.98
C PRO A 86 -14.66 5.13 2.59
N GLN A 87 -15.21 5.99 3.45
CA GLN A 87 -16.44 6.74 3.15
C GLN A 87 -16.24 7.72 1.98
N ALA A 88 -15.10 8.42 1.94
CA ALA A 88 -14.77 9.35 0.86
C ALA A 88 -14.58 8.62 -0.47
N VAL A 89 -13.89 7.47 -0.46
CA VAL A 89 -13.72 6.61 -1.65
C VAL A 89 -15.08 6.14 -2.16
N GLN A 90 -15.93 5.61 -1.28
CA GLN A 90 -17.28 5.15 -1.64
C GLN A 90 -18.16 6.28 -2.18
N ALA A 91 -18.07 7.49 -1.60
CA ALA A 91 -18.82 8.65 -2.07
C ALA A 91 -18.37 9.08 -3.48
N ALA A 92 -17.06 9.08 -3.75
CA ALA A 92 -16.52 9.40 -5.07
C ALA A 92 -16.94 8.37 -6.13
N ALA A 93 -16.91 7.07 -5.80
CA ALA A 93 -17.41 6.01 -6.67
C ALA A 93 -18.93 6.17 -6.94
N ALA A 94 -19.71 6.45 -5.90
CA ALA A 94 -21.16 6.66 -6.02
C ALA A 94 -21.53 7.88 -6.86
N ALA A 95 -20.66 8.89 -6.93
CA ALA A 95 -20.79 10.04 -7.81
C ALA A 95 -20.45 9.75 -9.28
N GLY A 96 -20.05 8.51 -9.61
CA GLY A 96 -19.71 8.08 -10.97
C GLY A 96 -18.29 8.48 -11.42
N HIS A 97 -17.43 8.88 -10.48
CA HIS A 97 -16.05 9.22 -10.79
C HIS A 97 -15.20 7.97 -10.98
N LYS A 98 -14.17 8.07 -11.84
CA LYS A 98 -13.13 7.05 -11.92
C LYS A 98 -12.16 7.22 -10.77
N LEU A 99 -11.77 6.12 -10.15
CA LEU A 99 -10.85 6.12 -9.02
C LEU A 99 -9.57 5.39 -9.39
N LEU A 100 -8.43 5.95 -9.02
CA LEU A 100 -7.12 5.35 -9.22
C LEU A 100 -6.30 5.47 -7.94
N VAL A 101 -5.53 4.42 -7.61
CA VAL A 101 -4.42 4.56 -6.66
C VAL A 101 -3.14 4.82 -7.46
N LEU A 102 -2.44 5.90 -7.12
CA LEU A 102 -1.11 6.22 -7.65
C LEU A 102 -0.18 6.43 -6.46
N SER A 103 0.63 5.42 -6.16
CA SER A 103 1.53 5.41 -5.02
C SER A 103 2.82 4.66 -5.38
N ASP A 104 3.90 4.96 -4.66
CA ASP A 104 5.18 4.22 -4.75
C ASP A 104 5.22 3.00 -3.82
N ALA A 105 4.19 2.80 -2.99
CA ALA A 105 4.01 1.62 -2.15
C ALA A 105 3.95 0.31 -2.97
N ASN A 106 4.18 -0.81 -2.28
CA ASN A 106 4.13 -2.13 -2.87
C ASN A 106 2.72 -2.46 -3.39
N GLU A 107 2.60 -2.89 -4.65
CA GLU A 107 1.31 -3.18 -5.28
C GLU A 107 0.51 -4.29 -4.56
N HIS A 108 1.18 -5.30 -4.03
CA HIS A 108 0.53 -6.34 -3.23
C HIS A 108 0.00 -5.78 -1.90
N PHE A 109 0.69 -4.79 -1.32
CA PHE A 109 0.25 -4.17 -0.07
C PHE A 109 -0.96 -3.27 -0.32
N ILE A 110 -0.90 -2.46 -1.39
CA ILE A 110 -2.05 -1.66 -1.83
C ILE A 110 -3.27 -2.56 -2.02
N HIS A 111 -3.13 -3.64 -2.80
CA HIS A 111 -4.24 -4.55 -3.06
C HIS A 111 -4.80 -5.20 -1.78
N ALA A 112 -3.94 -5.79 -0.95
CA ALA A 112 -4.35 -6.42 0.31
C ALA A 112 -5.03 -5.44 1.27
N GLY A 113 -4.53 -4.20 1.38
CA GLY A 113 -5.15 -3.18 2.22
C GLY A 113 -6.50 -2.71 1.69
N LEU A 114 -6.62 -2.53 0.36
CA LEU A 114 -7.91 -2.22 -0.27
C LEU A 114 -8.93 -3.34 -0.10
N GLU A 115 -8.51 -4.61 -0.20
CA GLU A 115 -9.38 -5.77 0.09
C GLU A 115 -9.83 -5.76 1.55
N ALA A 116 -8.93 -5.51 2.50
CA ALA A 116 -9.25 -5.42 3.93
C ALA A 116 -10.26 -4.31 4.23
N MET A 117 -10.21 -3.20 3.48
CA MET A 117 -11.17 -2.09 3.57
C MET A 117 -12.45 -2.30 2.73
N SER A 118 -12.57 -3.41 1.97
CA SER A 118 -13.66 -3.64 1.01
C SER A 118 -13.77 -2.55 -0.07
N LEU A 119 -12.64 -2.03 -0.54
CA LEU A 119 -12.55 -0.96 -1.54
C LEU A 119 -11.94 -1.40 -2.87
N ALA A 120 -11.32 -2.59 -2.95
CA ALA A 120 -10.55 -3.04 -4.12
C ALA A 120 -11.32 -2.92 -5.45
N GLU A 121 -12.58 -3.35 -5.47
CA GLU A 121 -13.44 -3.33 -6.66
C GLU A 121 -13.89 -1.92 -7.10
N LEU A 122 -13.60 -0.88 -6.31
CA LEU A 122 -13.98 0.51 -6.63
C LEU A 122 -12.90 1.24 -7.45
N PHE A 123 -11.68 0.70 -7.51
CA PHE A 123 -10.55 1.31 -8.19
C PHE A 123 -10.35 0.71 -9.58
N ASP A 124 -10.07 1.57 -10.56
CA ASP A 124 -9.60 1.15 -11.87
C ASP A 124 -8.19 0.53 -11.72
N PRO A 125 -7.82 -0.45 -12.57
CA PRO A 125 -6.47 -1.02 -12.57
C PRO A 125 -5.41 0.05 -12.75
N ASN A 126 -4.30 -0.06 -12.00
CA ASN A 126 -3.18 0.85 -12.17
C ASN A 126 -2.59 0.71 -13.60
N PRO A 127 -2.63 1.74 -14.45
CA PRO A 127 -2.13 1.66 -15.82
C PRO A 127 -0.59 1.64 -15.89
N ASN A 128 0.09 1.93 -14.77
CA ASN A 128 1.54 1.86 -14.63
C ASN A 128 1.90 1.26 -13.25
N PRO A 129 1.72 -0.05 -13.07
CA PRO A 129 2.07 -0.73 -11.83
C PRO A 129 3.55 -0.50 -11.52
N ASN A 130 3.88 -0.33 -10.24
CA ASN A 130 5.26 -0.18 -9.81
C ASN A 130 6.04 -1.42 -10.30
N PRO A 131 7.01 -1.27 -11.23
CA PRO A 131 7.68 -2.39 -11.88
C PRO A 131 8.66 -3.12 -10.95
N ASN A 132 8.69 -2.74 -9.68
CA ASN A 132 9.39 -3.43 -8.63
C ASN A 132 8.41 -4.27 -7.80
N PRO A 133 7.86 -5.37 -8.35
CA PRO A 133 7.18 -6.34 -7.54
C PRO A 133 8.29 -6.92 -6.68
N ASN A 134 8.35 -6.61 -5.38
CA ASN A 134 9.25 -7.35 -4.50
C ASN A 134 8.76 -8.81 -4.56
N PRO A 135 9.38 -9.69 -5.36
CA PRO A 135 8.74 -10.90 -5.83
C PRO A 135 9.11 -12.06 -4.92
N ASN A 136 9.46 -11.77 -3.66
CA ASN A 136 9.95 -12.80 -2.78
C ASN A 136 8.75 -13.47 -2.08
N PRO A 137 8.47 -14.75 -2.38
CA PRO A 137 7.41 -15.52 -1.74
C PRO A 137 7.67 -15.78 -0.25
#